data_AF-A0AAE6I9W6-F1
#
_entry.id   AF-A0AAE6I9W6-F1
#
_cell.length_a   1.000
_cell.length_b   1.000
_cell.length_c   1.000
_cell.angle_alpha   90.00
_cell.angle_beta   90.00
_cell.angle_gamma   90.00
#
_symmetry.space_group_name_H-M   'P 1'
#
loop_
_entity.id
_entity.type
_entity.pdbx_description
1 polymer ?
#
loop_
_entity_poly.entity_id
_entity_poly.type
_entity_poly.pdbx_seq_one_letter_code
_entity_poly.pdbx_strand_id
1 'polypeptide(L)'
;MGDPGTGKTRSYVLPNILQLAKHKKSLIINDPKGELYTKFKNKLINEKYEVKIFNLLSTKNSHRWNPLSEVKDELSAESFSQAIIDNTISIVSKGDKFWEKEEQNLLKALTLYVMHESPKRKRTPKEIYTLLANKDVKEIPQYGCHT
;
A
#
# COMPACT_ATOMS: atom_id res chain seq x y z
N MET A 1 24.47 5.43 -11.68
CA MET A 1 24.22 5.42 -10.21
C MET A 1 25.43 6.03 -9.53
N GLY A 2 25.28 6.74 -8.41
CA GLY A 2 26.43 7.36 -7.71
C GLY A 2 26.37 7.09 -6.22
N ASP A 3 27.45 7.36 -5.51
CA ASP A 3 27.62 6.99 -4.09
C ASP A 3 26.83 7.87 -3.10
N PRO A 4 26.48 7.38 -1.91
CA PRO A 4 25.91 8.21 -0.85
C PRO A 4 26.77 9.46 -0.60
N GLY A 5 26.15 10.65 -0.52
CA GLY A 5 26.87 11.91 -0.29
C GLY A 5 27.20 12.74 -1.55
N THR A 6 27.04 12.22 -2.76
CA THR A 6 27.36 12.97 -4.01
C THR A 6 26.35 14.06 -4.39
N GLY A 7 25.54 14.55 -3.45
CA GLY A 7 24.60 15.64 -3.69
C GLY A 7 23.40 15.30 -4.59
N LYS A 8 23.14 14.03 -4.94
CA LYS A 8 22.01 13.61 -5.82
C LYS A 8 20.68 14.24 -5.41
N THR A 9 20.40 14.27 -4.11
CA THR A 9 19.18 14.90 -3.58
C THR A 9 19.11 16.37 -3.99
N ARG A 10 20.18 17.13 -3.74
CA ARG A 10 20.27 18.57 -4.04
C ARG A 10 20.27 18.86 -5.53
N SER A 11 21.01 18.08 -6.32
CA SER A 11 21.26 18.37 -7.73
C SER A 11 20.18 17.82 -8.67
N TYR A 12 19.43 16.78 -8.27
CA TYR A 12 18.43 16.14 -9.13
C TYR A 12 17.04 16.13 -8.51
N VAL A 13 16.91 15.67 -7.25
CA VAL A 13 15.58 15.51 -6.63
C VAL A 13 14.93 16.86 -6.35
N LEU A 14 15.67 17.83 -5.77
CA LEU A 14 15.08 19.13 -5.42
C LEU A 14 14.62 19.95 -6.64
N PRO A 15 15.42 20.10 -7.72
CA PRO A 15 14.98 20.82 -8.90
C PRO A 15 13.73 20.19 -9.52
N ASN A 16 13.67 18.85 -9.59
CA ASN A 16 12.52 18.14 -10.14
C ASN A 16 11.25 18.38 -9.31
N ILE A 17 11.32 18.30 -7.97
CA ILE A 17 10.17 18.60 -7.11
C ILE A 17 9.67 20.02 -7.36
N LEU A 18 10.57 21.00 -7.40
CA LEU A 18 10.20 22.40 -7.59
C LEU A 18 9.60 22.67 -8.96
N GLN A 19 10.16 22.07 -10.01
CA GLN A 19 9.68 22.26 -11.38
C GLN A 19 8.30 21.61 -11.56
N LEU A 20 8.12 20.37 -11.10
CA LEU A 20 6.83 19.69 -11.13
C LEU A 20 5.77 20.42 -10.27
N ALA A 21 6.18 20.92 -9.11
CA ALA A 21 5.31 21.70 -8.22
C ALA A 21 4.79 22.98 -8.93
N LYS A 22 5.70 23.71 -9.59
CA LYS A 22 5.38 24.90 -10.40
C LYS A 22 4.37 24.60 -11.52
N HIS A 23 4.47 23.43 -12.16
CA HIS A 23 3.55 22.98 -13.20
C HIS A 23 2.27 22.29 -12.68
N LYS A 24 2.00 22.37 -11.36
CA LYS A 24 0.79 21.80 -10.72
C LYS A 24 0.61 20.31 -11.00
N LYS A 25 1.72 19.55 -11.07
CA LYS A 25 1.72 18.10 -11.30
C LYS A 25 1.61 17.34 -9.99
N SER A 26 0.91 16.20 -10.00
CA SER A 26 0.90 15.27 -8.88
C SER A 26 2.31 14.71 -8.60
N LEU A 27 2.66 14.62 -7.33
CA LEU A 27 3.99 14.24 -6.86
C LEU A 27 3.89 13.02 -5.94
N ILE A 28 4.60 11.95 -6.28
CA ILE A 28 4.86 10.81 -5.38
C ILE A 28 6.36 10.78 -5.10
N ILE A 29 6.73 10.91 -3.83
CA ILE A 29 8.13 11.03 -3.40
C ILE A 29 8.42 9.92 -2.38
N ASN A 30 9.40 9.07 -2.70
CA ASN A 30 9.94 8.12 -1.73
C ASN A 30 11.01 8.84 -0.88
N ASP A 31 10.69 9.11 0.39
CA ASP A 31 11.56 9.82 1.34
C ASP A 31 11.87 8.95 2.56
N PRO A 32 12.81 7.99 2.46
CA PRO A 32 13.13 7.06 3.53
C PRO A 32 13.70 7.74 4.79
N LYS A 33 14.25 8.95 4.65
CA LYS A 33 14.86 9.72 5.77
C LYS A 33 13.94 10.80 6.36
N GLY A 34 12.87 11.18 5.66
CA GLY A 34 11.96 12.26 6.08
C GLY A 34 12.50 13.69 5.86
N GLU A 35 13.68 13.83 5.26
CA GLU A 35 14.35 15.12 5.04
C GLU A 35 13.60 15.96 3.99
N LEU A 36 13.09 15.31 2.93
CA LEU A 36 12.36 15.99 1.86
C LEU A 36 11.01 16.48 2.34
N TYR A 37 10.28 15.65 3.08
CA TYR A 37 9.01 16.06 3.68
C TYR A 37 9.19 17.29 4.57
N THR A 38 10.16 17.24 5.50
CA THR A 38 10.43 18.35 6.43
C THR A 38 10.77 19.64 5.68
N LYS A 39 11.55 19.54 4.59
CA LYS A 39 12.00 20.68 3.81
C LYS A 39 10.93 21.28 2.89
N PHE A 40 10.05 20.46 2.31
CA PHE A 40 9.13 20.92 1.25
C PHE A 40 7.66 20.98 1.64
N LYS A 41 7.22 20.37 2.76
CA LYS A 41 5.77 20.32 3.08
C LYS A 41 5.12 21.71 3.08
N ASN A 42 5.74 22.69 3.73
CA ASN A 42 5.17 24.04 3.88
C ASN A 42 5.11 24.74 2.53
N LYS A 43 6.12 24.54 1.68
CA LYS A 43 6.14 25.09 0.33
C LYS A 43 5.03 24.49 -0.54
N LEU A 44 4.86 23.17 -0.53
CA LEU A 44 3.80 22.51 -1.29
C LEU A 44 2.41 22.91 -0.80
N ILE A 45 2.20 23.04 0.51
CA ILE A 45 0.95 23.55 1.09
C ILE A 45 0.68 24.98 0.61
N ASN A 46 1.68 25.86 0.64
CA ASN A 46 1.55 27.24 0.14
C ASN A 46 1.24 27.27 -1.38
N GLU A 47 1.73 26.28 -2.12
CA GLU A 47 1.39 26.06 -3.52
C GLU A 47 0.02 25.38 -3.72
N LYS A 48 -0.79 25.24 -2.67
CA LYS A 48 -2.14 24.66 -2.66
C LYS A 48 -2.18 23.14 -2.92
N TYR A 49 -1.12 22.41 -2.61
CA TYR A 49 -1.16 20.95 -2.63
C TYR A 49 -1.77 20.36 -1.35
N GLU A 50 -2.53 19.28 -1.51
CA GLU A 50 -2.85 18.38 -0.41
C GLU A 50 -1.64 17.47 -0.14
N VAL A 51 -0.92 17.72 0.95
CA VAL A 51 0.28 16.93 1.30
C VAL A 51 -0.11 15.80 2.24
N LYS A 52 -0.04 14.56 1.73
CA LYS A 52 -0.25 13.32 2.50
C LYS A 52 1.08 12.63 2.77
N ILE A 53 1.21 11.98 3.92
CA ILE A 53 2.39 11.18 4.27
C ILE A 53 2.00 9.75 4.62
N PHE A 54 2.61 8.79 3.95
CA PHE A 54 2.49 7.38 4.28
C PHE A 54 3.70 6.98 5.12
N ASN A 55 3.52 6.86 6.44
CA ASN A 55 4.58 6.56 7.39
C ASN A 55 4.20 5.30 8.16
N LEU A 56 4.94 4.22 7.90
CA LEU A 56 4.72 2.90 8.49
C LEU A 56 5.24 2.79 9.93
N LEU A 57 6.15 3.68 10.36
CA LEU A 57 6.73 3.68 11.71
C LEU A 57 5.86 4.45 12.71
N SER A 58 5.28 5.58 12.28
CA SER A 58 4.46 6.45 13.12
C SER A 58 3.08 6.69 12.51
N THR A 59 2.12 5.90 12.96
CA THR A 59 0.72 5.97 12.50
C THR A 59 -0.01 7.23 12.93
N LYS A 60 0.45 7.91 13.99
CA LYS A 60 -0.14 9.18 14.48
C LYS A 60 -0.08 10.28 13.42
N ASN A 61 1.03 10.36 12.70
CA ASN A 61 1.29 11.41 11.71
C ASN A 61 1.12 10.91 10.27
N SER A 62 0.67 9.67 10.06
CA SER A 62 0.43 9.13 8.72
C SER A 62 -1.01 9.33 8.27
N HIS A 63 -1.21 9.38 6.95
CA HIS A 63 -2.50 9.33 6.27
C HIS A 63 -3.34 8.08 6.60
N ARG A 64 -2.71 7.00 7.10
CA ARG A 64 -3.37 5.72 7.44
C ARG A 64 -4.15 5.13 6.26
N TRP A 65 -3.56 5.26 5.07
CA TRP A 65 -4.13 4.69 3.87
C TRP A 65 -4.34 3.18 4.03
N ASN A 66 -5.53 2.71 3.63
CA ASN A 66 -5.91 1.32 3.65
C ASN A 66 -5.96 0.82 2.21
N PRO A 67 -5.05 -0.07 1.76
CA PRO A 67 -5.04 -0.50 0.37
C PRO A 67 -6.32 -1.24 -0.06
N LEU A 68 -7.05 -1.85 0.89
CA LEU A 68 -8.34 -2.48 0.59
C LEU A 68 -9.44 -1.47 0.25
N SER A 69 -9.28 -0.17 0.55
CA SER A 69 -10.26 0.83 0.09
C SER A 69 -10.24 1.03 -1.42
N GLU A 70 -9.16 0.62 -2.09
CA GLU A 70 -9.04 0.72 -3.56
C GLU A 70 -9.63 -0.50 -4.28
N VAL A 71 -9.90 -1.59 -3.56
CA VAL A 71 -10.54 -2.78 -4.12
C VAL A 71 -12.03 -2.51 -4.30
N LYS A 72 -12.50 -2.54 -5.54
CA LYS A 72 -13.90 -2.26 -5.91
C LYS A 72 -14.54 -3.38 -6.72
N ASP A 73 -13.72 -4.19 -7.37
CA ASP A 73 -14.12 -5.24 -8.29
C ASP A 73 -13.09 -6.37 -8.26
N GLU A 74 -13.36 -7.41 -9.04
CA GLU A 74 -12.50 -8.58 -9.12
C GLU A 74 -11.09 -8.26 -9.65
N LEU A 75 -10.98 -7.35 -10.62
CA LEU A 75 -9.70 -6.96 -11.23
C LEU A 75 -8.79 -6.19 -10.26
N SER A 76 -9.38 -5.30 -9.46
CA SER A 76 -8.65 -4.60 -8.40
C SER A 76 -8.28 -5.53 -7.24
N ALA A 77 -9.10 -6.54 -6.93
CA ALA A 77 -8.73 -7.59 -5.99
C ALA A 77 -7.55 -8.44 -6.50
N GLU A 78 -7.54 -8.77 -7.79
CA GLU A 78 -6.43 -9.49 -8.43
C GLU A 78 -5.14 -8.66 -8.42
N SER A 79 -5.23 -7.36 -8.75
CA SER A 79 -4.10 -6.43 -8.69
C SER A 79 -3.55 -6.27 -7.28
N PHE A 80 -4.43 -6.22 -6.27
CA PHE A 80 -4.05 -6.19 -4.87
C PHE A 80 -3.31 -7.47 -4.47
N SER A 81 -3.86 -8.64 -4.78
CA SER A 81 -3.21 -9.93 -4.47
C SER A 81 -1.86 -10.06 -5.15
N GLN A 82 -1.76 -9.71 -6.44
CA GLN A 82 -0.49 -9.73 -7.17
C GLN A 82 0.56 -8.84 -6.50
N ALA A 83 0.17 -7.61 -6.11
CA ALA A 83 1.08 -6.70 -5.43
C ALA A 83 1.60 -7.27 -4.10
N ILE A 84 0.79 -8.00 -3.33
CA ILE A 84 1.25 -8.66 -2.10
C ILE A 84 2.24 -9.78 -2.40
N ILE A 85 1.91 -10.64 -3.37
CA ILE A 85 2.74 -11.78 -3.78
C ILE A 85 4.10 -11.32 -4.32
N ASP A 86 4.12 -10.33 -5.22
CA ASP A 86 5.35 -9.78 -5.81
C ASP A 86 6.30 -9.20 -4.74
N ASN A 87 5.75 -8.61 -3.68
CA ASN A 87 6.54 -8.06 -2.57
C ASN A 87 7.03 -9.14 -1.59
N THR A 88 6.54 -10.38 -1.67
CA THR A 88 6.89 -11.48 -0.75
C THR A 88 7.79 -12.53 -1.41
N ILE A 89 7.62 -12.81 -2.71
CA ILE A 89 8.38 -13.82 -3.48
C ILE A 89 9.89 -13.53 -3.53
N SER A 90 10.35 -12.28 -3.35
CA SER A 90 11.79 -11.99 -3.33
C SER A 90 12.54 -12.61 -2.14
N ILE A 91 11.84 -13.16 -1.14
CA ILE A 91 12.42 -13.73 0.09
C ILE A 91 12.47 -15.27 0.06
N VAL A 92 11.63 -15.93 -0.74
CA VAL A 92 11.51 -17.40 -0.77
C VAL A 92 11.82 -17.88 -2.18
N SER A 93 12.75 -18.84 -2.30
CA SER A 93 13.11 -19.53 -3.53
C SER A 93 11.87 -19.74 -4.42
N LYS A 94 11.95 -19.34 -5.70
CA LYS A 94 10.88 -19.52 -6.71
C LYS A 94 10.38 -20.96 -6.67
N GLY A 95 9.23 -21.17 -6.04
CA GLY A 95 8.52 -22.44 -6.06
C GLY A 95 7.93 -22.71 -7.44
N ASP A 96 7.28 -23.86 -7.60
CA ASP A 96 6.55 -24.14 -8.84
C ASP A 96 5.47 -23.07 -9.08
N LYS A 97 5.35 -22.61 -10.34
CA LYS A 97 4.34 -21.63 -10.80
C LYS A 97 2.90 -22.01 -10.42
N PHE A 98 2.66 -23.30 -10.21
CA PHE A 98 1.38 -23.80 -9.72
C PHE A 98 1.06 -23.23 -8.34
N TRP A 99 2.00 -23.30 -7.39
CA TRP A 99 1.80 -22.81 -6.03
C TRP A 99 1.68 -21.28 -5.98
N GLU A 100 2.43 -20.56 -6.82
CA GLU A 100 2.31 -19.09 -6.94
C GLU A 100 0.89 -18.69 -7.38
N LYS A 101 0.33 -19.41 -8.36
CA LYS A 101 -1.03 -19.14 -8.87
C LYS A 101 -2.10 -19.50 -7.85
N GLU A 102 -1.97 -20.63 -7.17
CA GLU A 102 -2.93 -21.04 -6.13
C GLU A 102 -2.89 -20.11 -4.92
N GLU A 103 -1.71 -19.65 -4.50
CA GLU A 103 -1.56 -18.66 -3.43
C GLU A 103 -2.25 -17.33 -3.79
N GLN A 104 -2.05 -16.85 -5.02
CA GLN A 104 -2.71 -15.65 -5.52
C GLN A 104 -4.23 -15.79 -5.57
N ASN A 105 -4.73 -16.93 -6.04
CA ASN A 105 -6.18 -17.22 -6.10
C ASN A 105 -6.80 -17.26 -4.71
N LEU A 106 -6.12 -17.90 -3.75
CA LEU A 106 -6.55 -17.92 -2.35
C LEU A 106 -6.62 -16.50 -1.77
N LEU A 107 -5.57 -15.71 -1.95
CA LEU A 107 -5.53 -14.33 -1.45
C LEU A 107 -6.62 -13.45 -2.11
N LYS A 108 -6.87 -13.65 -3.41
CA LYS A 108 -7.95 -12.97 -4.15
C LYS A 108 -9.33 -13.34 -3.57
N ALA A 109 -9.58 -14.63 -3.34
CA ALA A 109 -10.84 -15.11 -2.76
C ALA A 109 -11.08 -14.53 -1.35
N LEU A 110 -10.06 -14.54 -0.49
CA LEU A 110 -10.16 -13.97 0.87
C LEU A 110 -10.33 -12.44 0.85
N THR A 111 -9.67 -11.76 -0.09
CA THR A 111 -9.84 -10.32 -0.29
C THR A 111 -11.29 -9.99 -0.64
N LEU A 112 -11.86 -10.70 -1.61
CA LEU A 112 -13.26 -10.53 -1.99
C LEU A 112 -14.21 -10.86 -0.82
N TYR A 113 -13.96 -11.96 -0.12
CA TYR A 113 -14.75 -12.33 1.06
C TYR A 113 -14.78 -11.20 2.10
N VAL A 114 -13.62 -10.64 2.47
CA VAL A 114 -13.55 -9.52 3.42
C VAL A 114 -14.28 -8.29 2.86
N MET A 115 -14.17 -8.02 1.56
CA MET A 115 -14.81 -6.86 0.95
C MET A 115 -16.34 -6.97 0.88
N HIS A 116 -16.88 -8.18 0.72
CA HIS A 116 -18.32 -8.45 0.66
C HIS A 116 -18.94 -8.64 2.04
N GLU A 117 -18.39 -9.57 2.83
CA GLU A 117 -19.02 -10.05 4.06
C GLU A 117 -18.61 -9.24 5.30
N SER A 118 -17.39 -8.70 5.34
CA SER A 118 -16.93 -8.00 6.55
C SER A 118 -17.53 -6.58 6.66
N PRO A 119 -17.87 -6.13 7.89
CA PRO A 119 -18.25 -4.74 8.15
C PRO A 119 -17.19 -3.76 7.66
N LYS A 120 -17.58 -2.59 7.15
CA LYS A 120 -16.65 -1.58 6.59
C LYS A 120 -15.44 -1.26 7.50
N ARG A 121 -15.62 -1.29 8.83
CA ARG A 121 -14.54 -1.06 9.81
C ARG A 121 -13.49 -2.18 9.86
N LYS A 122 -13.87 -3.40 9.49
CA LYS A 122 -13.00 -4.59 9.51
C LYS A 122 -12.34 -4.89 8.17
N ARG A 123 -12.71 -4.19 7.10
CA ARG A 123 -12.13 -4.31 5.75
C ARG A 123 -10.69 -3.80 5.73
N THR A 124 -9.79 -4.54 6.33
CA THR A 124 -8.37 -4.22 6.51
C THR A 124 -7.52 -5.44 6.15
N PRO A 125 -6.28 -5.26 5.66
CA PRO A 125 -5.38 -6.38 5.37
C PRO A 125 -5.17 -7.32 6.57
N LYS A 126 -5.30 -6.80 7.79
CA LYS A 126 -5.25 -7.59 9.02
C LYS A 126 -6.33 -8.68 9.07
N GLU A 127 -7.54 -8.39 8.60
CA GLU A 127 -8.63 -9.37 8.59
C GLU A 127 -8.29 -10.52 7.64
N ILE A 128 -7.79 -10.21 6.44
CA ILE A 128 -7.34 -11.20 5.46
C ILE A 128 -6.24 -12.08 6.06
N TYR A 129 -5.25 -11.48 6.72
CA TYR A 129 -4.18 -12.22 7.40
C TYR A 129 -4.72 -13.11 8.52
N THR A 130 -5.72 -12.63 9.28
CA THR A 130 -6.35 -13.41 10.34
C THR A 130 -7.05 -14.64 9.75
N LEU A 131 -7.76 -14.48 8.63
CA LEU A 131 -8.39 -15.59 7.92
C LEU A 131 -7.38 -16.59 7.36
N LEU A 132 -6.23 -16.11 6.86
CA LEU A 132 -5.12 -16.97 6.39
C LEU A 132 -4.46 -17.76 7.54
N ALA A 133 -4.27 -17.12 8.70
CA ALA A 133 -3.58 -17.72 9.84
C ALA A 133 -4.49 -18.65 10.68
N ASN A 134 -5.80 -18.48 10.58
CA ASN A 134 -6.77 -19.33 11.27
C ASN A 134 -6.76 -20.73 10.64
N LYS A 135 -6.45 -21.75 11.45
CA LYS A 135 -6.33 -23.14 11.01
C LYS A 135 -7.67 -23.85 10.87
N ASP A 136 -8.72 -23.33 11.50
CA ASP A 136 -10.05 -23.93 11.53
C ASP A 136 -11.06 -23.11 10.73
N VAL A 137 -11.50 -23.66 9.59
CA VAL A 137 -12.53 -23.06 8.72
C VAL A 137 -13.84 -22.79 9.47
N LYS A 138 -14.09 -23.52 10.55
CA LYS A 138 -15.27 -23.38 11.42
C LYS A 138 -15.26 -22.13 12.31
N GLU A 139 -14.09 -21.51 12.49
CA GLU A 139 -13.92 -20.31 13.32
C GLU A 139 -13.93 -19.01 12.49
N ILE A 140 -14.14 -19.11 11.17
CA ILE A 140 -14.33 -17.93 10.33
C ILE A 140 -15.56 -17.18 10.85
N PRO A 141 -15.41 -15.90 11.27
CA PRO A 141 -16.54 -15.14 11.78
C PRO A 141 -17.64 -15.09 10.72
N GLN A 142 -18.79 -15.71 11.02
CA GLN A 142 -19.96 -15.57 10.17
C GLN A 142 -20.52 -14.18 10.38
N TYR A 143 -20.07 -13.25 9.56
CA TYR A 143 -20.73 -11.96 9.39
C TYR A 143 -22.03 -12.25 8.63
N GLY A 144 -23.07 -12.67 9.35
CA GLY A 144 -24.29 -13.18 8.76
C GLY A 144 -24.90 -12.23 7.72
N CYS A 145 -25.43 -12.81 6.65
CA CYS A 145 -26.32 -12.13 5.72
C CYS A 145 -27.65 -11.87 6.45
N HIS A 146 -27.78 -10.73 7.11
CA HIS A 146 -29.08 -10.21 7.54
C HIS A 146 -29.68 -9.41 6.38
N THR A 147 -30.38 -10.13 5.50
CA THR A 147 -31.48 -9.61 4.67
C THR A 147 -32.73 -10.39 5.02
#